data_AF-A0A645ILX4-F1
#
_entry.id   AF-A0A645ILX4-F1
#
_cell.length_a   1.000
_cell.length_b   1.000
_cell.length_c   1.000
_cell.angle_alpha   90.00
_cell.angle_beta   90.00
_cell.angle_gamma   90.00
#
_symmetry.space_group_name_H-M   'P 1'
#
loop_
_entity.id
_entity.type
_entity.pdbx_description
1 polymer ?
#
loop_
_entity_poly.entity_id
_entity_poly.type
_entity_poly.pdbx_seq_one_letter_code
_entity_poly.pdbx_strand_id
1 'polypeptide(L)' 'MDSRLIDDLKADSLDIVELIMDLEQEFNIEIPDEELPKVQTVADIVGYLDKK' A
#
# COMPACT_ATOMS: atom_id res chain seq x y z
N MET A 1 12.40 8.14 -2.37
CA MET A 1 12.32 6.74 -1.87
C MET A 1 11.25 6.09 -2.73
N ASP A 2 11.56 5.90 -4.01
CA ASP A 2 10.52 5.74 -5.03
C ASP A 2 10.46 4.29 -5.48
N SER A 3 10.60 3.37 -4.52
CA SER A 3 10.52 1.93 -4.78
C SER A 3 9.10 1.57 -5.16
N ARG A 4 8.91 1.20 -6.42
CA ARG A 4 7.64 0.74 -6.97
C ARG A 4 7.38 -0.68 -6.49
N LEU A 5 6.17 -0.92 -5.97
CA LEU A 5 5.78 -2.21 -5.40
C LEU A 5 5.91 -3.33 -6.45
N ILE A 6 5.45 -3.07 -7.67
CA ILE A 6 5.48 -4.06 -8.75
C ILE A 6 6.87 -4.15 -9.38
N ASP A 7 7.46 -3.02 -9.76
CA ASP A 7 8.68 -3.02 -10.58
C ASP A 7 9.95 -3.35 -9.76
N ASP A 8 10.04 -2.85 -8.53
CA ASP A 8 11.26 -2.96 -7.71
C ASP A 8 11.18 -4.10 -6.68
N LEU A 9 10.00 -4.31 -6.09
CA LEU A 9 9.78 -5.40 -5.14
C LEU A 9 9.27 -6.68 -5.79
N LYS A 10 8.96 -6.64 -7.11
CA LYS A 10 8.39 -7.78 -7.86
C LYS A 10 7.15 -8.36 -7.19
N ALA A 11 6.39 -7.51 -6.52
CA ALA A 11 5.14 -7.89 -5.88
C ALA A 11 4.08 -8.09 -6.96
N ASP A 12 3.40 -9.24 -6.92
CA ASP A 12 2.23 -9.46 -7.77
C ASP A 12 1.04 -8.66 -7.23
N SER A 13 -0.01 -8.50 -8.05
CA SER A 13 -1.21 -7.74 -7.64
C SER A 13 -1.89 -8.31 -6.40
N LEU A 14 -1.71 -9.60 -6.11
CA LEU A 14 -2.19 -10.26 -4.89
C LEU A 14 -1.35 -9.88 -3.67
N ASP A 15 -0.02 -9.84 -3.80
CA ASP A 15 0.90 -9.47 -2.71
C ASP A 15 0.62 -8.03 -2.23
N ILE A 16 0.24 -7.14 -3.15
CA ILE A 16 -0.13 -5.76 -2.82
C ILE A 16 -1.43 -5.72 -2.00
N VAL A 17 -2.42 -6.53 -2.38
CA VAL A 17 -3.69 -6.61 -1.64
C VAL A 17 -3.46 -7.15 -0.23
N GLU A 18 -2.68 -8.23 -0.10
CA GLU A 18 -2.34 -8.79 1.22
C GLU A 18 -1.59 -7.78 2.10
N LEU A 19 -0.59 -7.06 1.54
CA LEU A 19 0.13 -6.02 2.26
C LEU A 19 -0.79 -4.91 2.77
N ILE A 20 -1.73 -4.46 1.96
CA ILE A 20 -2.67 -3.41 2.34
C ILE A 20 -3.61 -3.92 3.44
N MET A 21 -4.13 -5.14 3.33
CA MET A 21 -4.98 -5.74 4.35
C MET A 21 -4.25 -5.90 5.70
N ASP A 22 -2.97 -6.28 5.68
CA ASP A 22 -2.14 -6.37 6.89
C ASP A 22 -1.93 -5.00 7.54
N LEU A 23 -1.71 -3.95 6.73
CA LEU A 23 -1.56 -2.58 7.22
C LEU A 23 -2.87 -2.03 7.79
N GLU A 24 -4.00 -2.33 7.16
CA GLU A 24 -5.34 -2.00 7.67
C GLU A 24 -5.58 -2.60 9.05
N GLN A 25 -5.21 -3.86 9.24
CA GLN A 25 -5.36 -4.55 10.52
C GLN A 25 -4.39 -4.03 11.58
N GLU A 26 -3.10 -3.92 11.24
CA GLU A 26 -2.04 -3.52 12.20
C GLU A 26 -2.22 -2.07 12.68
N PHE A 27 -2.57 -1.16 11.77
CA PHE A 27 -2.77 0.25 12.10
C PHE A 27 -4.24 0.60 12.38
N ASN A 28 -5.14 -0.39 12.29
CA ASN A 28 -6.59 -0.22 12.43
C ASN A 28 -7.11 0.93 11.54
N ILE A 29 -6.64 0.94 10.29
CA ILE A 29 -7.04 1.87 9.22
C ILE A 29 -7.89 1.14 8.17
N GLU A 30 -8.50 1.90 7.28
CA GLU A 30 -9.30 1.36 6.18
C GLU A 30 -8.94 2.21 4.96
N ILE A 31 -8.40 1.56 3.92
CA ILE A 31 -7.99 2.18 2.67
C ILE A 31 -9.10 1.91 1.65
N PRO A 32 -9.77 2.95 1.12
CA PRO A 32 -10.85 2.76 0.16
C PRO A 32 -10.35 2.06 -1.11
N ASP A 33 -11.17 1.16 -1.66
CA ASP A 33 -10.89 0.45 -2.92
C ASP A 33 -10.55 1.39 -4.08
N GLU A 34 -11.11 2.60 -4.09
CA GLU A 34 -10.84 3.64 -5.11
C GLU A 34 -9.43 4.22 -5.03
N GLU A 35 -8.76 4.03 -3.89
CA GLU A 35 -7.43 4.55 -3.59
C GLU A 35 -6.36 3.46 -3.71
N LEU A 36 -6.72 2.17 -3.62
CA LEU A 36 -5.82 1.04 -3.87
C LEU A 36 -5.06 1.14 -5.21
N PRO A 37 -5.67 1.51 -6.36
CA PRO A 37 -4.95 1.63 -7.64
C PRO A 37 -3.96 2.80 -7.66
N LYS A 38 -4.10 3.75 -6.73
CA LYS A 38 -3.20 4.91 -6.59
C LYS A 38 -1.98 4.56 -5.73
N VAL A 39 -2.03 3.49 -4.95
CA VAL A 39 -0.91 2.99 -4.15
C VAL A 39 0.04 2.23 -5.07
N GLN A 40 1.07 2.90 -5.57
CA GLN A 40 2.04 2.30 -6.51
C GLN A 40 3.43 2.15 -5.90
N THR A 41 3.72 2.92 -4.86
CA THR A 41 5.01 2.96 -4.18
C THR A 41 4.88 2.77 -2.69
N VAL A 42 5.97 2.33 -2.05
CA VAL A 42 6.04 2.28 -0.58
C VAL A 42 5.84 3.67 0.03
N ALA A 43 6.26 4.73 -0.66
CA ALA A 43 6.04 6.11 -0.21
C ALA A 43 4.56 6.50 -0.15
N ASP A 44 3.73 6.01 -1.07
CA ASP A 44 2.29 6.26 -1.06
C ASP A 44 1.63 5.63 0.18
N ILE A 45 2.04 4.40 0.52
CA ILE A 45 1.58 3.69 1.72
C ILE A 45 1.96 4.47 2.98
N VAL A 46 3.24 4.84 3.10
CA VAL A 46 3.72 5.61 4.26
C VAL A 46 3.02 6.96 4.35
N GLY A 47 2.77 7.62 3.22
CA GLY A 47 2.02 8.87 3.18
C GLY A 47 0.56 8.74 3.59
N TYR A 48 -0.05 7.57 3.39
CA TYR A 48 -1.38 7.26 3.94
C TYR A 48 -1.35 7.12 5.46
N LEU A 49 -0.34 6.43 5.98
CA LEU A 49 -0.16 6.21 7.41
C LEU A 49 0.15 7.51 8.16
N ASP A 50 0.98 8.39 7.58
CA ASP A 50 1.44 9.63 8.20
C ASP A 50 0.41 10.78 8.16
N LYS A 51 -0.64 10.65 7.33
CA LYS A 51 -1.74 11.63 7.27
C LYS A 51 -2.79 11.45 8.38
N LYS A 52 -2.61 10.47 9.28
CA LYS A 52 -3.46 10.25 10.45
C LYS A 52 -2.77 10.65 11.74
#